data_AF-A0A660QYS5-F1
#
_entry.id   AF-A0A660QYS5-F1
#
_cell.length_a   1.000
_cell.length_b   1.000
_cell.length_c   1.000
_cell.angle_alpha   90.00
_cell.angle_beta   90.00
_cell.angle_gamma   90.00
#
_symmetry.space_group_name_H-M   'P 1'
#
loop_
_entity.id
_entity.type
_entity.pdbx_description
1 polymer ?
#
loop_
_entity_poly.entity_id
_entity_poly.type
_entity_poly.pdbx_seq_one_letter_code
_entity_poly.pdbx_strand_id
1 'polypeptide(L)'
;MIGIIFATEMEAQPFLDRGGPEGVVTVICGMGMEAARIATEELIEKYDITTIINAGVCGALINRIERGAVYRVSMVSTEHLKAGVNVGIGIGLKRLVTVDEPVFEPKRKKELSKYGELVDMEGYAVARVCEAHNIPCILIKGVTDFGDGSGKADIQQHIASVSETVAEKVDGASRSVATKRDAPSTLKKLRSFTKVEHTIFSLPLLFAGAWLGAGGMPSIKVLLLIALVGLGARTFGMAINRIFDKNIDAKNPRTKNRELPSGKLTLAQGYGVALVGIVIYFVGCVLLGTTVLKLSLVPLVPLALYSLLKRFTPLCHYGIGICLGLAPLGAFVAVTNSLVFTPEVVLLAIFTFCWISGFDIIYALMDIDFDRENKIRSIPAALGASGAQLVAAITHLVSFAALVLLWMSVGGTFSFMALLVSAGAFGAAYLQSIPVHVRFFPISAIAGIAGALVVLLG
;
A
#
# COMPACT_ATOMS: atom_id res chain seq x y z
N MET A 1 -0.20 -18.65 -10.62
CA MET A 1 -1.25 -19.32 -11.41
C MET A 1 -2.47 -18.41 -11.43
N ILE A 2 -3.36 -18.55 -12.41
CA ILE A 2 -4.69 -17.92 -12.37
C ILE A 2 -5.65 -18.95 -11.79
N GLY A 3 -6.38 -18.60 -10.74
CA GLY A 3 -7.43 -19.43 -10.18
C GLY A 3 -8.77 -19.11 -10.84
N ILE A 4 -9.52 -20.12 -11.28
CA ILE A 4 -10.88 -19.94 -11.82
C ILE A 4 -11.84 -20.76 -10.97
N ILE A 5 -12.90 -20.12 -10.48
CA ILE A 5 -13.86 -20.73 -9.56
C ILE A 5 -15.24 -20.70 -10.21
N PHE A 6 -15.82 -21.89 -10.38
CA PHE A 6 -17.19 -22.12 -10.81
C PHE A 6 -18.01 -22.76 -9.68
N ALA A 7 -19.32 -22.51 -9.64
CA ALA A 7 -20.19 -23.10 -8.61
C ALA A 7 -20.54 -24.56 -8.94
N THR A 8 -20.77 -24.86 -10.23
CA THR A 8 -21.21 -26.19 -10.67
C THR A 8 -20.43 -26.72 -11.86
N GLU A 9 -20.49 -28.03 -12.08
CA GLU A 9 -19.86 -28.69 -13.23
C GLU A 9 -20.46 -28.21 -14.56
N MET A 10 -21.77 -27.96 -14.62
CA MET A 10 -22.42 -27.42 -15.82
C MET A 10 -21.89 -26.05 -16.23
N GLU A 11 -21.53 -25.20 -15.26
CA GLU A 11 -20.92 -23.90 -15.54
C GLU A 11 -19.48 -24.03 -16.02
N ALA A 12 -18.74 -24.98 -15.46
CA ALA A 12 -17.31 -25.17 -15.71
C ALA A 12 -17.04 -25.91 -17.01
N GLN A 13 -17.88 -26.87 -17.40
CA GLN A 13 -17.61 -27.83 -18.48
C GLN A 13 -17.24 -27.13 -19.81
N PRO A 14 -17.97 -26.10 -20.28
CA PRO A 14 -17.61 -25.41 -21.52
C PRO A 14 -16.21 -24.79 -21.51
N PHE A 15 -15.74 -24.33 -20.34
CA PHE A 15 -14.39 -23.80 -20.19
C PHE A 15 -13.35 -24.91 -20.12
N LEU A 16 -13.65 -26.00 -19.43
CA LEU A 16 -12.76 -27.17 -19.32
C LEU A 16 -12.53 -27.84 -20.68
N ASP A 17 -13.58 -27.97 -21.50
CA ASP A 17 -13.51 -28.54 -22.85
C ASP A 17 -12.62 -27.72 -23.79
N ARG A 18 -12.47 -26.41 -23.53
CA ARG A 18 -11.62 -25.49 -24.29
C ARG A 18 -10.14 -25.58 -23.89
N GLY A 19 -9.80 -26.34 -22.84
CA GLY A 19 -8.42 -26.64 -22.43
C GLY A 19 -7.67 -25.52 -21.69
N GLY A 20 -8.19 -24.28 -21.65
CA GLY A 20 -7.61 -23.13 -20.94
C GLY A 20 -6.15 -22.78 -21.31
N PRO A 21 -5.64 -21.59 -20.95
CA PRO A 21 -4.22 -21.29 -21.10
C PRO A 21 -3.37 -21.99 -20.02
N GLU A 22 -2.09 -22.23 -20.31
CA GLU A 22 -1.14 -22.76 -19.32
C GLU A 22 -1.09 -21.90 -18.05
N GLY A 23 -0.98 -22.55 -16.90
CA GLY A 23 -0.89 -21.86 -15.61
C GLY A 23 -2.22 -21.40 -15.02
N VAL A 24 -3.33 -21.96 -15.49
CA VAL A 24 -4.68 -21.85 -14.91
C VAL A 24 -4.98 -23.07 -14.04
N VAL A 25 -5.62 -22.85 -12.89
CA VAL A 25 -6.20 -23.89 -12.05
C VAL A 25 -7.69 -23.60 -11.91
N THR A 26 -8.53 -24.57 -12.29
CA THR A 26 -9.99 -24.46 -12.19
C THR A 26 -10.49 -25.27 -10.99
N VAL A 27 -11.41 -24.71 -10.23
CA VAL A 27 -12.07 -25.35 -9.09
C VAL A 27 -13.58 -25.23 -9.25
N ILE A 28 -14.28 -26.33 -9.00
CA ILE A 28 -15.74 -26.37 -8.87
C ILE A 28 -16.02 -26.42 -7.36
N CYS A 29 -16.56 -25.34 -6.80
CA CYS A 29 -16.68 -25.18 -5.35
C CYS A 29 -17.97 -25.75 -4.75
N GLY A 30 -19.01 -25.96 -5.56
CA GLY A 30 -20.38 -26.14 -5.07
C GLY A 30 -21.08 -24.80 -4.88
N MET A 31 -22.42 -24.83 -4.79
CA MET A 31 -23.23 -23.62 -4.62
C MET A 31 -23.18 -23.09 -3.18
N GLY A 32 -23.17 -21.77 -3.04
CA GLY A 32 -23.27 -21.08 -1.76
C GLY A 32 -21.96 -20.51 -1.21
N MET A 33 -22.09 -19.56 -0.28
CA MET A 33 -20.99 -18.73 0.20
C MET A 33 -19.91 -19.52 0.93
N GLU A 34 -20.29 -20.48 1.78
CA GLU A 34 -19.31 -21.22 2.58
C GLU A 34 -18.46 -22.15 1.72
N ALA A 35 -19.07 -22.85 0.76
CA ALA A 35 -18.38 -23.72 -0.17
C ALA A 35 -17.42 -22.91 -1.07
N ALA A 36 -17.87 -21.77 -1.58
CA ALA A 36 -17.04 -20.85 -2.34
C ALA A 36 -15.87 -20.28 -1.51
N ARG A 37 -16.09 -19.94 -0.24
CA ARG A 37 -15.05 -19.44 0.68
C ARG A 37 -13.93 -20.47 0.86
N ILE A 38 -14.29 -21.69 1.28
CA ILE A 38 -13.34 -22.79 1.53
C ILE A 38 -12.54 -23.10 0.25
N ALA A 39 -13.23 -23.26 -0.88
CA ALA A 39 -12.58 -23.56 -2.15
C ALA A 39 -11.60 -22.45 -2.59
N THR A 40 -11.96 -21.18 -2.34
CA THR A 40 -11.09 -20.05 -2.65
C THR A 40 -9.84 -20.04 -1.77
N GLU A 41 -9.99 -20.29 -0.47
CA GLU A 41 -8.88 -20.36 0.49
C GLU A 41 -7.93 -21.50 0.12
N GLU A 42 -8.45 -22.71 -0.08
CA GLU A 42 -7.65 -23.87 -0.48
C GLU A 42 -6.89 -23.63 -1.79
N LEU A 43 -7.54 -22.98 -2.78
CA LEU A 43 -6.93 -22.65 -4.05
C LEU A 43 -5.74 -21.71 -3.87
N ILE A 44 -5.86 -20.72 -2.98
CA ILE A 44 -4.79 -19.74 -2.67
C ILE A 44 -3.65 -20.39 -1.86
N GLU A 45 -3.97 -21.30 -0.94
CA GLU A 45 -2.98 -21.95 -0.09
C GLU A 45 -2.17 -23.01 -0.85
N LYS A 46 -2.84 -23.78 -1.71
CA LYS A 46 -2.23 -24.90 -2.42
C LYS A 46 -1.46 -24.47 -3.66
N TYR A 47 -1.83 -23.34 -4.27
CA TYR A 47 -1.22 -22.84 -5.50
C TYR A 47 -0.78 -21.39 -5.34
N ASP A 48 0.30 -20.99 -6.01
CA ASP A 48 0.75 -19.59 -6.02
C ASP A 48 -0.20 -18.72 -6.88
N ILE A 49 -1.42 -18.48 -6.41
CA ILE A 49 -2.46 -17.76 -7.13
C ILE A 49 -2.17 -16.26 -7.16
N THR A 50 -2.12 -15.69 -8.35
CA THR A 50 -1.87 -14.25 -8.56
C THR A 50 -3.12 -13.46 -8.90
N THR A 51 -4.19 -14.14 -9.31
CA THR A 51 -5.48 -13.55 -9.70
C THR A 51 -6.54 -14.64 -9.63
N ILE A 52 -7.72 -14.29 -9.13
CA ILE A 52 -8.89 -15.19 -9.12
C ILE A 52 -9.94 -14.63 -10.07
N ILE A 53 -10.52 -15.52 -10.87
CA ILE A 53 -11.70 -15.26 -11.69
C ILE A 53 -12.83 -16.11 -11.12
N ASN A 54 -13.86 -15.47 -10.56
CA ASN A 54 -15.10 -16.17 -10.26
C ASN A 54 -16.05 -16.04 -11.46
N ALA A 55 -16.44 -17.18 -12.00
CA ALA A 55 -17.25 -17.28 -13.20
C ALA A 55 -18.43 -18.19 -12.93
N GLY A 56 -19.57 -17.89 -13.55
CA GLY A 56 -20.78 -18.69 -13.38
C GLY A 56 -22.01 -17.95 -13.84
N VAL A 57 -23.17 -18.57 -13.62
CA VAL A 57 -24.45 -17.95 -13.93
C VAL A 57 -24.97 -17.11 -12.77
N CYS A 58 -25.95 -16.26 -13.04
CA CYS A 58 -26.58 -15.36 -12.09
C CYS A 58 -28.01 -15.01 -12.54
N GLY A 59 -28.80 -14.54 -11.58
CA GLY A 59 -30.11 -13.95 -11.85
C GLY A 59 -30.03 -12.44 -12.07
N ALA A 60 -30.97 -11.88 -12.82
CA ALA A 60 -31.13 -10.45 -13.00
C ALA A 60 -32.23 -9.87 -12.09
N LEU A 61 -31.88 -8.85 -11.31
CA LEU A 61 -32.80 -8.20 -10.37
C LEU A 61 -33.58 -7.02 -10.99
N ILE A 62 -33.15 -6.52 -12.15
CA ILE A 62 -33.79 -5.38 -12.85
C ILE A 62 -34.15 -5.74 -14.29
N ASN A 63 -35.21 -5.10 -14.81
CA ASN A 63 -35.79 -5.42 -16.12
C ASN A 63 -34.96 -4.95 -17.34
N ARG A 64 -33.88 -4.18 -17.12
CA ARG A 64 -33.01 -3.64 -18.20
C ARG A 64 -31.82 -4.56 -18.52
N ILE A 65 -31.84 -5.80 -18.05
CA ILE A 65 -30.81 -6.79 -18.28
C ILE A 65 -31.38 -7.85 -19.22
N GLU A 66 -30.59 -8.22 -20.24
CA GLU A 66 -30.96 -9.23 -21.22
C GLU A 66 -30.52 -10.62 -20.74
N ARG A 67 -31.37 -11.62 -21.00
CA ARG A 67 -31.02 -13.03 -20.74
C ARG A 67 -29.90 -13.46 -21.68
N GLY A 68 -28.96 -14.24 -21.16
CA GLY A 68 -27.75 -14.67 -21.87
C GLY A 68 -26.66 -13.62 -21.99
N ALA A 69 -26.91 -12.38 -21.56
CA ALA A 69 -25.85 -11.39 -21.46
C ALA A 69 -24.87 -11.77 -20.35
N VAL A 70 -23.58 -11.54 -20.60
CA VAL A 70 -22.49 -11.78 -19.64
C VAL A 70 -21.91 -10.43 -19.21
N TYR A 71 -21.88 -10.20 -17.90
CA TYR A 71 -21.40 -8.95 -17.32
C TYR A 71 -20.17 -9.17 -16.45
N ARG A 72 -19.33 -8.13 -16.42
CA ARG A 72 -18.31 -7.98 -15.37
C ARG A 72 -18.88 -7.18 -14.21
N VAL A 73 -18.47 -7.55 -13.01
CA VAL A 73 -18.95 -6.93 -11.77
C VAL A 73 -17.96 -5.87 -11.29
N SER A 74 -18.46 -4.75 -10.76
CA SER A 74 -17.66 -3.70 -10.10
C SER A 74 -17.66 -3.82 -8.59
N MET A 75 -18.79 -4.25 -8.01
CA MET A 75 -18.97 -4.33 -6.58
C MET A 75 -19.86 -5.51 -6.22
N VAL A 76 -19.51 -6.20 -5.14
CA VAL A 76 -20.31 -7.29 -4.59
C VAL A 76 -20.71 -7.00 -3.15
N SER A 77 -21.96 -7.26 -2.79
CA SER A 77 -22.48 -7.11 -1.43
C SER A 77 -23.28 -8.35 -1.02
N THR A 78 -23.56 -8.53 0.27
CA THR A 78 -24.53 -9.54 0.74
C THR A 78 -25.86 -8.88 1.11
N GLU A 79 -26.90 -9.69 1.25
CA GLU A 79 -28.19 -9.22 1.77
C GLU A 79 -28.12 -8.71 3.23
N HIS A 80 -27.12 -9.17 3.99
CA HIS A 80 -26.95 -8.81 5.41
C HIS A 80 -25.98 -7.64 5.65
N LEU A 81 -25.03 -7.38 4.75
CA LEU A 81 -23.96 -6.38 4.94
C LEU A 81 -24.00 -5.31 3.85
N LYS A 82 -24.19 -4.05 4.28
CA LYS A 82 -24.21 -2.87 3.39
C LYS A 82 -22.83 -2.49 2.83
N ALA A 83 -21.73 -3.02 3.40
CA ALA A 83 -20.38 -2.74 2.94
C ALA A 83 -20.01 -3.73 1.81
N GLY A 84 -20.01 -3.22 0.57
CA GLY A 84 -19.64 -3.99 -0.61
C GLY A 84 -18.12 -4.06 -0.83
N VAL A 85 -17.66 -5.15 -1.44
CA VAL A 85 -16.27 -5.33 -1.90
C VAL A 85 -16.13 -4.78 -3.30
N ASN A 86 -15.17 -3.89 -3.53
CA ASN A 86 -14.87 -3.41 -4.88
C ASN A 86 -13.97 -4.42 -5.59
N VAL A 87 -14.47 -4.96 -6.70
CA VAL A 87 -13.82 -5.99 -7.52
C VAL A 87 -13.47 -5.48 -8.93
N GLY A 88 -13.78 -4.21 -9.23
CA GLY A 88 -13.49 -3.64 -10.54
C GLY A 88 -13.91 -2.19 -10.69
N ILE A 89 -13.16 -1.45 -11.52
CA ILE A 89 -13.43 -0.05 -11.88
C ILE A 89 -13.56 0.04 -13.40
N GLY A 90 -14.64 0.62 -13.90
CA GLY A 90 -14.91 0.74 -15.33
C GLY A 90 -16.36 1.10 -15.66
N ILE A 91 -16.58 1.59 -16.89
CA ILE A 91 -17.90 1.92 -17.41
C ILE A 91 -18.60 0.62 -17.85
N GLY A 92 -19.89 0.48 -17.52
CA GLY A 92 -20.71 -0.68 -17.92
C GLY A 92 -20.65 -1.89 -16.98
N LEU A 93 -19.90 -1.81 -15.88
CA LEU A 93 -19.86 -2.85 -14.85
C LEU A 93 -21.15 -2.86 -14.02
N LYS A 94 -21.54 -4.04 -13.52
CA LYS A 94 -22.75 -4.25 -12.71
C LYS A 94 -22.42 -4.46 -11.23
N ARG A 95 -23.36 -4.20 -10.34
CA ARG A 95 -23.33 -4.57 -8.92
C ARG A 95 -24.03 -5.91 -8.72
N LEU A 96 -23.39 -6.77 -7.95
CA LEU A 96 -23.84 -8.12 -7.66
C LEU A 96 -24.23 -8.22 -6.18
N VAL A 97 -25.36 -8.86 -5.91
CA VAL A 97 -25.77 -9.22 -4.55
C VAL A 97 -25.64 -10.72 -4.39
N THR A 98 -24.94 -11.17 -3.35
CA THR A 98 -24.84 -12.58 -3.02
C THR A 98 -25.81 -12.92 -1.90
N VAL A 99 -26.55 -14.02 -2.06
CA VAL A 99 -27.61 -14.49 -1.16
C VAL A 99 -27.39 -15.94 -0.75
N ASP A 100 -27.99 -16.34 0.36
CA ASP A 100 -27.90 -17.72 0.87
C ASP A 100 -28.87 -18.68 0.16
N GLU A 101 -29.94 -18.16 -0.44
CA GLU A 101 -30.99 -18.95 -1.10
C GLU A 101 -31.32 -18.40 -2.49
N PRO A 102 -31.63 -19.26 -3.48
CA PRO A 102 -32.07 -18.81 -4.81
C PRO A 102 -33.31 -17.91 -4.75
N VAL A 103 -33.30 -16.84 -5.55
CA VAL A 103 -34.40 -15.87 -5.59
C VAL A 103 -35.42 -16.27 -6.65
N PHE A 104 -36.62 -16.68 -6.24
CA PHE A 104 -37.74 -16.96 -7.17
C PHE A 104 -39.01 -16.16 -6.85
N GLU A 105 -38.94 -15.31 -5.83
CA GLU A 105 -40.08 -14.54 -5.35
C GLU A 105 -40.00 -13.08 -5.80
N PRO A 106 -41.02 -12.53 -6.48
CA PRO A 106 -41.01 -11.15 -6.94
C PRO A 106 -40.80 -10.11 -5.84
N LYS A 107 -41.26 -10.40 -4.61
CA LYS A 107 -41.05 -9.52 -3.45
C LYS A 107 -39.57 -9.46 -3.07
N ARG A 108 -38.91 -10.62 -2.91
CA ARG A 108 -37.47 -10.70 -2.57
C ARG A 108 -36.59 -10.11 -3.66
N LYS A 109 -36.91 -10.35 -4.94
CA LYS A 109 -36.27 -9.67 -6.08
C LYS A 109 -36.32 -8.15 -5.95
N LYS A 110 -37.49 -7.59 -5.66
CA LYS A 110 -37.68 -6.13 -5.52
C LYS A 110 -36.84 -5.56 -4.39
N GLU A 111 -36.69 -6.27 -3.29
CA GLU A 111 -35.84 -5.85 -2.16
C GLU A 111 -34.37 -5.83 -2.53
N LEU A 112 -33.86 -6.90 -3.14
CA LEU A 112 -32.46 -7.03 -3.53
C LEU A 112 -32.07 -6.05 -4.64
N SER A 113 -33.00 -5.71 -5.54
CA SER A 113 -32.76 -4.76 -6.64
C SER A 113 -32.32 -3.36 -6.20
N LYS A 114 -32.51 -3.03 -4.91
CA LYS A 114 -32.02 -1.78 -4.30
C LYS A 114 -30.51 -1.77 -4.12
N TYR A 115 -29.88 -2.94 -4.04
CA TYR A 115 -28.47 -3.11 -3.70
C TYR A 115 -27.63 -3.50 -4.91
N GLY A 116 -28.21 -4.22 -5.88
CA GLY A 116 -27.51 -4.56 -7.11
C GLY A 116 -28.42 -4.87 -8.28
N GLU A 117 -27.81 -5.02 -9.45
CA GLU A 117 -28.50 -5.39 -10.69
C GLU A 117 -28.54 -6.91 -10.91
N LEU A 118 -27.59 -7.64 -10.33
CA LEU A 118 -27.41 -9.09 -10.47
C LEU A 118 -27.48 -9.79 -9.11
N VAL A 119 -27.82 -11.08 -9.09
CA VAL A 119 -27.82 -11.93 -7.89
C VAL A 119 -27.14 -13.27 -8.13
N ASP A 120 -26.31 -13.71 -7.19
CA ASP A 120 -25.67 -15.04 -7.18
C ASP A 120 -25.57 -15.60 -5.75
N MET A 121 -24.86 -16.71 -5.56
CA MET A 121 -24.70 -17.35 -4.25
C MET A 121 -23.24 -17.45 -3.77
N GLU A 122 -22.25 -17.03 -4.57
CA GLU A 122 -20.82 -17.24 -4.30
C GLU A 122 -20.00 -15.95 -4.29
N GLY A 123 -20.36 -14.98 -5.13
CA GLY A 123 -19.48 -13.89 -5.56
C GLY A 123 -18.90 -13.07 -4.42
N TYR A 124 -19.69 -12.82 -3.37
CA TYR A 124 -19.23 -12.07 -2.20
C TYR A 124 -18.16 -12.83 -1.43
N ALA A 125 -18.37 -14.12 -1.18
CA ALA A 125 -17.45 -14.95 -0.42
C ALA A 125 -16.07 -15.01 -1.11
N VAL A 126 -16.06 -15.24 -2.42
CA VAL A 126 -14.82 -15.23 -3.21
C VAL A 126 -14.14 -13.86 -3.16
N ALA A 127 -14.91 -12.78 -3.35
CA ALA A 127 -14.39 -11.42 -3.31
C ALA A 127 -13.77 -11.05 -1.94
N ARG A 128 -14.40 -11.47 -0.83
CA ARG A 128 -13.90 -11.25 0.53
C ARG A 128 -12.59 -11.96 0.81
N VAL A 129 -12.47 -13.23 0.41
CA VAL A 129 -11.23 -13.98 0.56
C VAL A 129 -10.12 -13.33 -0.26
N CYS A 130 -10.42 -12.96 -1.51
CA CYS A 130 -9.45 -12.27 -2.37
C CYS A 130 -8.97 -10.94 -1.76
N GLU A 131 -9.88 -10.12 -1.22
CA GLU A 131 -9.53 -8.86 -0.57
C GLU A 131 -8.63 -9.09 0.66
N ALA A 132 -8.97 -10.07 1.51
CA ALA A 132 -8.18 -10.41 2.69
C ALA A 132 -6.75 -10.86 2.34
N HIS A 133 -6.57 -11.54 1.21
CA HIS A 133 -5.27 -12.03 0.73
C HIS A 133 -4.56 -11.05 -0.24
N ASN A 134 -5.12 -9.87 -0.51
CA ASN A 134 -4.62 -8.90 -1.49
C ASN A 134 -4.44 -9.49 -2.90
N ILE A 135 -5.34 -10.39 -3.29
CA ILE A 135 -5.36 -11.02 -4.62
C ILE A 135 -6.42 -10.32 -5.48
N PRO A 136 -6.08 -9.85 -6.70
CA PRO A 136 -7.07 -9.32 -7.63
C PRO A 136 -8.17 -10.34 -7.93
N CYS A 137 -9.42 -9.91 -7.79
CA CYS A 137 -10.62 -10.71 -8.07
C CYS A 137 -11.35 -10.17 -9.30
N ILE A 138 -11.74 -11.03 -10.22
CA ILE A 138 -12.54 -10.69 -11.40
C ILE A 138 -13.81 -11.54 -11.35
N LEU A 139 -14.98 -10.91 -11.34
CA LEU A 139 -16.25 -11.62 -11.43
C LEU A 139 -16.85 -11.46 -12.82
N ILE A 140 -17.18 -12.60 -13.45
CA ILE A 140 -17.82 -12.70 -14.77
C ILE A 140 -19.10 -13.51 -14.59
N LYS A 141 -20.26 -12.88 -14.77
CA LYS A 141 -21.56 -13.48 -14.48
C LYS A 141 -22.48 -13.45 -15.69
N GLY A 142 -22.99 -14.61 -16.08
CA GLY A 142 -23.94 -14.78 -17.18
C GLY A 142 -25.38 -14.85 -16.68
N VAL A 143 -26.32 -14.17 -17.34
CA VAL A 143 -27.70 -14.06 -16.84
C VAL A 143 -28.56 -15.23 -17.35
N THR A 144 -29.05 -16.07 -16.44
CA THR A 144 -29.91 -17.22 -16.78
C THR A 144 -31.40 -16.96 -16.54
N ASP A 145 -31.72 -16.22 -15.48
CA ASP A 145 -33.09 -16.01 -15.00
C ASP A 145 -33.31 -14.58 -14.52
N PHE A 146 -34.57 -14.26 -14.22
CA PHE A 146 -34.99 -12.93 -13.75
C PHE A 146 -35.44 -12.93 -12.29
N GLY A 147 -35.07 -13.93 -11.49
CA GLY A 147 -35.45 -14.00 -10.08
C GLY A 147 -36.96 -14.04 -9.81
N ASP A 148 -37.73 -14.59 -10.75
CA ASP A 148 -39.19 -14.72 -10.68
C ASP A 148 -39.62 -16.20 -10.58
N GLY A 149 -40.93 -16.45 -10.55
CA GLY A 149 -41.47 -17.80 -10.36
C GLY A 149 -41.07 -18.81 -11.44
N SER A 150 -40.58 -18.35 -12.59
CA SER A 150 -40.04 -19.18 -13.68
C SER A 150 -38.56 -19.54 -13.54
N GLY A 151 -37.84 -18.98 -12.55
CA GLY A 151 -36.38 -19.05 -12.50
C GLY A 151 -35.80 -20.46 -12.54
N LYS A 152 -36.43 -21.47 -11.93
CA LYS A 152 -35.96 -22.87 -12.00
C LYS A 152 -35.98 -23.43 -13.42
N ALA A 153 -37.05 -23.19 -14.18
CA ALA A 153 -37.18 -23.63 -15.56
C ALA A 153 -36.24 -22.84 -16.48
N ASP A 154 -36.11 -21.55 -16.21
CA ASP A 154 -35.22 -20.66 -16.95
C ASP A 154 -33.76 -21.09 -16.84
N ILE A 155 -33.29 -21.41 -15.63
CA ILE A 155 -31.93 -21.91 -15.41
C ILE A 155 -31.71 -23.21 -16.19
N GLN A 156 -32.62 -24.18 -16.07
CA GLN A 156 -32.48 -25.46 -16.77
C GLN A 156 -32.40 -25.31 -18.30
N GLN A 157 -33.18 -24.39 -18.86
CA GLN A 157 -33.21 -24.17 -20.30
C GLN A 157 -31.98 -23.41 -20.82
N HIS A 158 -31.42 -22.49 -20.03
CA HIS A 158 -30.42 -21.54 -20.52
C HIS A 158 -29.01 -21.76 -19.98
N ILE A 159 -28.81 -22.51 -18.90
CA ILE A 159 -27.49 -22.67 -18.26
C ILE A 159 -26.41 -23.13 -19.24
N ALA A 160 -26.72 -24.07 -20.15
CA ALA A 160 -25.75 -24.57 -21.12
C ALA A 160 -25.26 -23.47 -22.09
N SER A 161 -26.18 -22.75 -22.74
CA SER A 161 -25.83 -21.70 -23.70
C SER A 161 -25.17 -20.49 -23.05
N VAL A 162 -25.62 -20.12 -21.85
CA VAL A 162 -25.01 -19.03 -21.08
C VAL A 162 -23.61 -19.40 -20.60
N SER A 163 -23.41 -20.64 -20.13
CA SER A 163 -22.09 -21.11 -19.69
C SER A 163 -21.07 -21.15 -20.82
N GLU A 164 -21.50 -21.44 -22.05
CA GLU A 164 -20.65 -21.32 -23.25
C GLU A 164 -20.15 -19.87 -23.44
N THR A 165 -21.06 -18.90 -23.32
CA THR A 165 -20.74 -17.48 -23.45
C THR A 165 -19.84 -16.99 -22.30
N VAL A 166 -20.08 -17.48 -21.08
CA VAL A 166 -19.23 -17.20 -19.91
C VAL A 166 -17.83 -17.77 -20.14
N ALA A 167 -17.71 -19.00 -20.61
CA ALA A 167 -16.44 -19.64 -20.89
C ALA A 167 -15.60 -18.86 -21.92
N GLU A 168 -16.21 -18.30 -22.96
CA GLU A 168 -15.52 -17.42 -23.92
C GLU A 168 -14.94 -16.16 -23.26
N LYS A 169 -15.74 -15.51 -22.40
CA LYS A 169 -15.29 -14.32 -21.69
C LYS A 169 -14.19 -14.65 -20.67
N VAL A 170 -14.28 -15.80 -20.02
CA VAL A 170 -13.29 -16.28 -19.05
C VAL A 170 -11.98 -16.66 -19.75
N ASP A 171 -12.02 -17.34 -20.90
CA ASP A 171 -10.82 -17.64 -21.70
C ASP A 171 -10.13 -16.35 -22.17
N GLY A 172 -10.90 -15.40 -22.73
CA GLY A 172 -10.35 -14.09 -23.11
C GLY A 172 -9.75 -13.32 -21.92
N ALA A 173 -10.41 -13.33 -20.76
CA ALA A 173 -9.91 -12.69 -19.54
C ALA A 173 -8.65 -13.37 -19.01
N SER A 174 -8.64 -14.70 -18.93
CA SER A 174 -7.49 -15.48 -18.45
C SER A 174 -6.27 -15.31 -19.35
N ARG A 175 -6.43 -15.30 -20.68
CA ARG A 175 -5.36 -14.99 -21.63
C ARG A 175 -4.87 -13.55 -21.52
N SER A 176 -5.75 -12.57 -21.30
CA SER A 176 -5.35 -11.17 -21.07
C SER A 176 -4.56 -11.00 -19.77
N VAL A 177 -4.95 -11.73 -18.71
CA VAL A 177 -4.22 -11.76 -17.44
C VAL A 177 -2.88 -12.47 -17.59
N ALA A 178 -2.83 -13.57 -18.34
CA ALA A 178 -1.60 -14.33 -18.62
C ALA A 178 -0.61 -13.53 -19.47
N THR A 179 -1.07 -12.81 -20.51
CA THR A 179 -0.21 -11.93 -21.33
C THR A 179 0.30 -10.70 -20.57
N LYS A 180 -0.49 -10.16 -19.63
CA LYS A 180 0.01 -9.14 -18.67
C LYS A 180 0.97 -9.72 -17.62
N ARG A 181 1.07 -11.05 -17.51
CA ARG A 181 1.98 -11.76 -16.60
C ARG A 181 3.41 -11.82 -17.16
N ASP A 182 3.59 -11.59 -18.46
CA ASP A 182 4.91 -11.32 -19.04
C ASP A 182 5.42 -9.97 -18.54
N ALA A 183 6.15 -10.08 -17.43
CA ALA A 183 6.84 -9.07 -16.64
C ALA A 183 5.94 -7.94 -16.07
N PRO A 184 5.77 -7.84 -14.74
CA PRO A 184 5.71 -6.53 -14.12
C PRO A 184 6.98 -5.83 -14.60
N SER A 185 6.83 -4.77 -15.41
CA SER A 185 7.99 -4.08 -16.00
C SER A 185 9.04 -3.90 -14.91
N THR A 186 10.32 -4.15 -15.24
CA THR A 186 11.43 -3.94 -14.30
C THR A 186 11.27 -2.60 -13.58
N LEU A 187 10.73 -1.60 -14.27
CA LEU A 187 10.31 -0.30 -13.75
C LEU A 187 9.26 -0.33 -12.64
N LYS A 188 8.20 -1.15 -12.73
CA LYS A 188 7.18 -1.30 -11.67
C LYS A 188 7.75 -2.01 -10.43
N LYS A 189 8.60 -3.04 -10.62
CA LYS A 189 9.33 -3.70 -9.51
C LYS A 189 10.32 -2.75 -8.85
N LEU A 190 11.06 -1.97 -9.66
CA LEU A 190 11.98 -0.94 -9.17
C LEU A 190 11.23 0.17 -8.42
N ARG A 191 10.06 0.60 -8.91
CA ARG A 191 9.25 1.65 -8.28
C ARG A 191 8.66 1.22 -6.94
N SER A 192 8.19 -0.02 -6.79
CA SER A 192 7.75 -0.54 -5.48
C SER A 192 8.94 -0.75 -4.54
N PHE A 193 10.11 -1.10 -5.08
CA PHE A 193 11.34 -1.27 -4.32
C PHE A 193 11.84 0.05 -3.73
N THR A 194 11.87 1.12 -4.53
CA THR A 194 12.28 2.47 -4.09
C THR A 194 11.16 3.25 -3.41
N LYS A 195 9.91 2.73 -3.42
CA LYS A 195 8.70 3.38 -2.91
C LYS A 195 8.66 4.88 -3.22
N VAL A 196 8.58 5.22 -4.51
CA VAL A 196 8.62 6.61 -5.01
C VAL A 196 7.64 7.54 -4.26
N GLU A 197 6.48 7.05 -3.85
CA GLU A 197 5.48 7.78 -3.03
C GLU A 197 6.06 8.35 -1.73
N HIS A 198 6.99 7.64 -1.09
CA HIS A 198 7.63 8.12 0.12
C HIS A 198 8.80 9.11 -0.16
N THR A 199 9.23 9.27 -1.41
CA THR A 199 10.26 10.26 -1.79
C THR A 199 9.69 11.68 -1.78
N ILE A 200 8.43 11.81 -2.20
CA ILE A 200 7.67 13.07 -2.20
C ILE A 200 7.56 13.64 -0.77
N PHE A 201 7.63 12.77 0.23
CA PHE A 201 7.44 13.12 1.63
C PHE A 201 8.65 13.79 2.32
N SER A 202 9.88 13.47 1.92
CA SER A 202 11.08 14.08 2.49
C SER A 202 11.49 15.39 1.80
N LEU A 203 11.00 15.65 0.59
CA LEU A 203 11.34 16.84 -0.19
C LEU A 203 10.91 18.16 0.47
N PRO A 204 9.69 18.29 1.05
CA PRO A 204 9.30 19.52 1.73
C PRO A 204 10.27 19.93 2.85
N LEU A 205 10.78 18.97 3.62
CA LEU A 205 11.72 19.23 4.71
C LEU A 205 13.11 19.65 4.21
N LEU A 206 13.58 19.02 3.12
CA LEU A 206 14.79 19.46 2.42
C LEU A 206 14.63 20.90 1.91
N PHE A 207 13.50 21.22 1.28
CA PHE A 207 13.24 22.56 0.77
C PHE A 207 13.08 23.60 1.89
N ALA A 208 12.45 23.24 3.02
CA ALA A 208 12.39 24.10 4.20
C ALA A 208 13.80 24.40 4.76
N GLY A 209 14.70 23.41 4.83
CA GLY A 209 16.10 23.63 5.21
C GLY A 209 16.84 24.56 4.24
N ALA A 210 16.64 24.37 2.93
CA ALA A 210 17.20 25.23 1.91
C ALA A 210 16.66 26.67 2.00
N TRP A 211 15.37 26.83 2.28
CA TRP A 211 14.70 28.12 2.44
C TRP A 211 15.28 28.91 3.60
N LEU A 212 15.47 28.27 4.76
CA LEU A 212 16.14 28.87 5.92
C LEU A 212 17.58 29.27 5.59
N GLY A 213 18.30 28.46 4.80
CA GLY A 213 19.66 28.78 4.38
C GLY A 213 19.75 29.95 3.42
N ALA A 214 18.77 30.11 2.51
CA ALA A 214 18.73 31.22 1.57
C ALA A 214 18.20 32.52 2.19
N GLY A 215 17.49 32.43 3.33
CA GLY A 215 16.67 33.55 3.85
C GLY A 215 15.45 33.84 2.98
N GLY A 216 14.91 32.82 2.29
CA GLY A 216 13.82 32.97 1.32
C GLY A 216 13.85 31.87 0.24
N MET A 217 13.24 32.12 -0.92
CA MET A 217 13.18 31.14 -2.00
C MET A 217 14.56 30.90 -2.64
N PRO A 218 15.15 29.69 -2.55
CA PRO A 218 16.41 29.38 -3.21
C PRO A 218 16.24 29.32 -4.74
N SER A 219 17.35 29.41 -5.48
CA SER A 219 17.29 29.25 -6.94
C SER A 219 16.71 27.87 -7.33
N ILE A 220 15.88 27.84 -8.38
CA ILE A 220 15.26 26.59 -8.88
C ILE A 220 16.32 25.53 -9.18
N LYS A 221 17.48 25.93 -9.71
CA LYS A 221 18.60 25.03 -9.97
C LYS A 221 19.04 24.31 -8.69
N VAL A 222 19.22 25.02 -7.58
CA VAL A 222 19.63 24.44 -6.30
C VAL A 222 18.54 23.51 -5.76
N LEU A 223 17.27 23.91 -5.84
CA LEU A 223 16.15 23.04 -5.42
C LEU A 223 16.10 21.73 -6.21
N LEU A 224 16.29 21.77 -7.54
CA LEU A 224 16.35 20.57 -8.38
C LEU A 224 17.53 19.67 -8.04
N LEU A 225 18.69 20.25 -7.74
CA LEU A 225 19.87 19.49 -7.32
C LEU A 225 19.69 18.87 -5.91
N ILE A 226 19.09 19.60 -4.96
CA ILE A 226 18.73 19.07 -3.64
C ILE A 226 17.74 17.91 -3.79
N ALA A 227 16.75 18.03 -4.67
CA ALA A 227 15.80 16.95 -4.96
C ALA A 227 16.50 15.72 -5.55
N LEU A 228 17.47 15.92 -6.46
CA LEU A 228 18.28 14.85 -7.05
C LEU A 228 19.11 14.13 -5.98
N VAL A 229 19.79 14.88 -5.09
CA VAL A 229 20.55 14.32 -3.96
C VAL A 229 19.63 13.55 -3.02
N GLY A 230 18.47 14.11 -2.65
CA GLY A 230 17.48 13.45 -1.82
C GLY A 230 16.96 12.14 -2.43
N LEU A 231 16.68 12.13 -3.73
CA LEU A 231 16.27 10.93 -4.48
C LEU A 231 17.37 9.84 -4.44
N GLY A 232 18.63 10.22 -4.71
CA GLY A 232 19.76 9.30 -4.66
C GLY A 232 19.98 8.70 -3.27
N ALA A 233 20.03 9.55 -2.25
CA ALA A 233 20.20 9.17 -0.84
C ALA A 233 19.11 8.19 -0.39
N ARG A 234 17.86 8.49 -0.73
CA ARG A 234 16.72 7.65 -0.38
C ARG A 234 16.75 6.31 -1.10
N THR A 235 17.04 6.32 -2.41
CA THR A 235 17.15 5.10 -3.21
C THR A 235 18.21 4.17 -2.63
N PHE A 236 19.38 4.72 -2.28
CA PHE A 236 20.44 3.99 -1.61
C PHE A 236 20.00 3.45 -0.24
N GLY A 237 19.51 4.31 0.66
CA GLY A 237 19.12 3.92 2.01
C GLY A 237 18.03 2.85 2.04
N MET A 238 17.02 2.96 1.17
CA MET A 238 15.96 1.95 1.05
C MET A 238 16.47 0.62 0.51
N ALA A 239 17.38 0.65 -0.48
CA ALA A 239 17.99 -0.55 -1.02
C ALA A 239 18.81 -1.28 0.05
N ILE A 240 19.72 -0.56 0.72
CA ILE A 240 20.57 -1.13 1.78
C ILE A 240 19.74 -1.67 2.94
N ASN A 241 18.72 -0.92 3.39
CA ASN A 241 17.82 -1.39 4.45
C ASN A 241 17.16 -2.72 4.08
N ARG A 242 16.62 -2.85 2.87
CA ARG A 242 15.99 -4.10 2.40
C ARG A 242 17.00 -5.25 2.23
N ILE A 243 18.24 -4.95 1.84
CA ILE A 243 19.31 -5.95 1.72
C ILE A 243 19.68 -6.49 3.09
N PHE A 244 19.93 -5.61 4.08
CA PHE A 244 20.33 -6.01 5.42
C PHE A 244 19.19 -6.69 6.21
N ASP A 245 17.95 -6.33 5.91
CA ASP A 245 16.77 -6.94 6.53
C ASP A 245 16.28 -8.20 5.82
N LYS A 246 16.83 -8.59 4.66
CA LYS A 246 16.31 -9.72 3.84
C LYS A 246 15.98 -10.98 4.66
N ASN A 247 16.89 -11.40 5.53
CA ASN A 247 16.72 -12.63 6.31
C ASN A 247 15.72 -12.47 7.46
N ILE A 248 15.60 -11.26 8.00
CA ILE A 248 14.61 -10.93 9.02
C ILE A 248 13.23 -10.87 8.36
N ASP A 249 13.13 -10.16 7.23
CA ASP A 249 11.90 -9.98 6.48
C ASP A 249 11.35 -11.33 5.96
N ALA A 250 12.22 -12.27 5.60
CA ALA A 250 11.79 -13.61 5.18
C ALA A 250 11.04 -14.39 6.27
N LYS A 251 11.32 -14.12 7.55
CA LYS A 251 10.68 -14.78 8.70
C LYS A 251 9.41 -14.05 9.16
N ASN A 252 9.30 -12.75 8.88
CA ASN A 252 8.16 -11.96 9.35
C ASN A 252 6.93 -12.19 8.45
N PRO A 253 5.77 -12.63 9.00
CA PRO A 253 4.55 -12.85 8.24
C PRO A 253 4.10 -11.66 7.38
N ARG A 254 4.37 -10.44 7.87
CA ARG A 254 4.01 -9.18 7.21
C ARG A 254 4.95 -8.80 6.07
N THR A 255 6.23 -9.19 6.15
CA THR A 255 7.26 -8.75 5.18
C THR A 255 7.87 -9.87 4.34
N LYS A 256 7.48 -11.13 4.57
CA LYS A 256 7.90 -12.31 3.77
C LYS A 256 7.63 -12.19 2.27
N ASN A 257 6.61 -11.42 1.90
CA ASN A 257 6.19 -11.22 0.51
C ASN A 257 6.90 -10.04 -0.20
N ARG A 258 7.82 -9.34 0.48
CA ARG A 258 8.65 -8.28 -0.10
C ARG A 258 9.57 -8.83 -1.19
N GLU A 259 10.08 -7.94 -2.03
CA GLU A 259 10.74 -8.28 -3.29
C GLU A 259 12.01 -9.11 -3.12
N LEU A 260 12.86 -8.83 -2.12
CA LEU A 260 14.08 -9.61 -1.84
C LEU A 260 13.79 -10.94 -1.10
N PRO A 261 12.96 -10.97 -0.03
CA PRO A 261 12.59 -12.22 0.63
C PRO A 261 11.84 -13.21 -0.26
N SER A 262 10.89 -12.73 -1.07
CA SER A 262 10.10 -13.57 -1.99
C SER A 262 10.82 -13.96 -3.28
N GLY A 263 12.08 -13.53 -3.47
CA GLY A 263 12.86 -13.82 -4.67
C GLY A 263 12.43 -13.06 -5.95
N LYS A 264 11.45 -12.15 -5.87
CA LYS A 264 11.04 -11.29 -7.00
C LYS A 264 12.17 -10.38 -7.52
N LEU A 265 13.12 -10.04 -6.66
CA LEU A 265 14.40 -9.38 -6.97
C LEU A 265 15.56 -10.20 -6.40
N THR A 266 16.64 -10.32 -7.17
CA THR A 266 17.89 -10.92 -6.73
C THR A 266 18.69 -9.95 -5.83
N LEU A 267 19.60 -10.47 -5.01
CA LEU A 267 20.52 -9.63 -4.23
C LEU A 267 21.39 -8.73 -5.12
N ALA A 268 21.88 -9.27 -6.26
CA ALA A 268 22.65 -8.50 -7.23
C ALA A 268 21.86 -7.31 -7.78
N GLN A 269 20.58 -7.50 -8.10
CA GLN A 269 19.69 -6.39 -8.51
C GLN A 269 19.49 -5.39 -7.37
N GLY A 270 19.33 -5.84 -6.13
CA GLY A 270 19.26 -4.96 -4.96
C GLY A 270 20.49 -4.07 -4.81
N TYR A 271 21.70 -4.66 -4.92
CA TYR A 271 22.95 -3.90 -4.91
C TYR A 271 23.07 -2.98 -6.13
N GLY A 272 22.58 -3.38 -7.30
CA GLY A 272 22.48 -2.53 -8.48
C GLY A 272 21.65 -1.27 -8.22
N VAL A 273 20.50 -1.40 -7.54
CA VAL A 273 19.69 -0.23 -7.15
C VAL A 273 20.43 0.65 -6.15
N ALA A 274 21.10 0.06 -5.16
CA ALA A 274 21.92 0.82 -4.21
C ALA A 274 23.03 1.60 -4.94
N LEU A 275 23.70 0.96 -5.91
CA LEU A 275 24.75 1.57 -6.72
C LEU A 275 24.23 2.73 -7.58
N VAL A 276 23.05 2.59 -8.19
CA VAL A 276 22.43 3.70 -8.92
C VAL A 276 22.09 4.85 -7.98
N GLY A 277 21.53 4.56 -6.80
CA GLY A 277 21.19 5.57 -5.80
C GLY A 277 22.42 6.36 -5.32
N ILE A 278 23.51 5.67 -5.00
CA ILE A 278 24.75 6.31 -4.53
C ILE A 278 25.43 7.13 -5.65
N VAL A 279 25.38 6.68 -6.91
CA VAL A 279 25.89 7.45 -8.05
C VAL A 279 25.09 8.74 -8.21
N ILE A 280 23.75 8.67 -8.22
CA ILE A 280 22.88 9.86 -8.29
C ILE A 280 23.17 10.83 -7.14
N TYR A 281 23.34 10.30 -5.93
CA TYR A 281 23.67 11.07 -4.74
C TYR A 281 24.98 11.85 -4.91
N PHE A 282 26.08 11.18 -5.26
CA PHE A 282 27.38 11.84 -5.42
C PHE A 282 27.42 12.80 -6.60
N VAL A 283 26.77 12.48 -7.73
CA VAL A 283 26.65 13.42 -8.86
C VAL A 283 25.96 14.70 -8.41
N GLY A 284 24.84 14.60 -7.67
CA GLY A 284 24.16 15.75 -7.11
C GLY A 284 25.04 16.55 -6.13
N CYS A 285 25.78 15.87 -5.24
CA CYS A 285 26.71 16.52 -4.30
C CYS A 285 27.83 17.29 -5.01
N VAL A 286 28.41 16.72 -6.08
CA VAL A 286 29.44 17.39 -6.90
C VAL A 286 28.88 18.66 -7.53
N LEU A 287 27.65 18.58 -8.06
CA LEU A 287 26.98 19.73 -8.71
C LEU A 287 26.54 20.82 -7.74
N LEU A 288 26.28 20.48 -6.46
CA LEU A 288 25.95 21.45 -5.41
C LEU A 288 27.18 22.19 -4.87
N GLY A 289 28.35 21.55 -4.86
CA GLY A 289 29.61 22.21 -4.53
C GLY A 289 30.55 21.38 -3.66
N THR A 290 31.76 21.91 -3.46
CA THR A 290 32.85 21.20 -2.78
C THR A 290 32.57 20.94 -1.30
N THR A 291 31.90 21.84 -0.59
CA THR A 291 31.54 21.64 0.82
C THR A 291 30.53 20.52 0.99
N VAL A 292 29.49 20.49 0.13
CA VAL A 292 28.49 19.41 0.13
C VAL A 292 29.15 18.07 -0.17
N LEU A 293 30.07 18.04 -1.15
CA LEU A 293 30.82 16.83 -1.48
C LEU A 293 31.69 16.34 -0.31
N LYS A 294 32.41 17.23 0.38
CA LYS A 294 33.23 16.86 1.55
C LYS A 294 32.40 16.28 2.69
N LEU A 295 31.18 16.80 2.87
CA LEU A 295 30.27 16.39 3.92
C LEU A 295 29.34 15.24 3.52
N SER A 296 29.41 14.76 2.27
CA SER A 296 28.43 13.81 1.73
C SER A 296 28.43 12.46 2.46
N LEU A 297 29.53 12.10 3.12
CA LEU A 297 29.58 10.89 3.94
C LEU A 297 28.78 11.00 5.25
N VAL A 298 28.58 12.23 5.77
CA VAL A 298 27.89 12.46 7.05
C VAL A 298 26.46 11.92 7.05
N PRO A 299 25.57 12.23 6.07
CA PRO A 299 24.24 11.63 6.00
C PRO A 299 24.26 10.20 5.43
N LEU A 300 25.26 9.84 4.62
CA LEU A 300 25.34 8.54 3.97
C LEU A 300 25.64 7.40 4.95
N VAL A 301 26.50 7.65 5.94
CA VAL A 301 26.87 6.65 6.97
C VAL A 301 25.65 6.21 7.79
N PRO A 302 24.85 7.11 8.39
CA PRO A 302 23.60 6.75 9.03
C PRO A 302 22.65 6.02 8.08
N LEU A 303 22.49 6.47 6.83
CA LEU A 303 21.62 5.81 5.84
C LEU A 303 22.03 4.36 5.55
N ALA A 304 23.32 4.07 5.55
CA ALA A 304 23.83 2.71 5.37
C ALA A 304 23.65 1.85 6.61
N LEU A 305 23.84 2.42 7.81
CA LEU A 305 24.00 1.66 9.04
C LEU A 305 22.76 1.61 9.94
N TYR A 306 21.80 2.53 9.82
CA TYR A 306 20.68 2.64 10.77
C TYR A 306 19.87 1.34 10.87
N SER A 307 19.72 0.63 9.75
CA SER A 307 19.00 -0.65 9.68
C SER A 307 19.66 -1.75 10.53
N LEU A 308 20.97 -1.66 10.81
CA LEU A 308 21.67 -2.62 11.66
C LEU A 308 21.41 -2.39 13.14
N LEU A 309 20.98 -1.19 13.56
CA LEU A 309 20.82 -0.84 14.98
C LEU A 309 19.84 -1.74 15.71
N LYS A 310 18.82 -2.25 15.03
CA LYS A 310 17.82 -3.19 15.60
C LYS A 310 18.43 -4.49 16.11
N ARG A 311 19.68 -4.81 15.73
CA ARG A 311 20.43 -5.98 16.21
C ARG A 311 21.15 -5.70 17.54
N PHE A 312 21.34 -4.43 17.89
CA PHE A 312 22.21 -3.99 18.99
C PHE A 312 21.49 -3.16 20.05
N THR A 313 20.45 -2.41 19.71
CA THR A 313 19.78 -1.53 20.68
C THR A 313 18.28 -1.40 20.42
N PRO A 314 17.42 -1.35 21.46
CA PRO A 314 16.01 -1.00 21.33
C PRO A 314 15.81 0.40 20.73
N LEU A 315 16.78 1.30 20.89
CA LEU A 315 16.75 2.68 20.40
C LEU A 315 16.92 2.81 18.87
N CYS A 316 16.76 1.73 18.11
CA CYS A 316 16.98 1.70 16.66
C CYS A 316 16.12 2.70 15.89
N HIS A 317 14.94 3.06 16.40
CA HIS A 317 14.01 4.02 15.82
C HIS A 317 14.62 5.43 15.67
N TYR A 318 15.54 5.79 16.55
CA TYR A 318 16.24 7.08 16.45
C TYR A 318 17.28 7.08 15.32
N GLY A 319 17.67 5.92 14.78
CA GLY A 319 18.56 5.83 13.63
C GLY A 319 17.95 6.41 12.36
N ILE A 320 16.69 6.09 12.06
CA ILE A 320 15.97 6.72 10.94
C ILE A 320 15.68 8.20 11.24
N GLY A 321 15.50 8.54 12.51
CA GLY A 321 15.49 9.91 13.02
C GLY A 321 16.74 10.70 12.60
N ILE A 322 17.94 10.17 12.85
CA ILE A 322 19.21 10.83 12.45
C ILE A 322 19.23 11.04 10.94
N CYS A 323 18.84 10.02 10.16
CA CYS A 323 18.87 10.10 8.70
C CYS A 323 18.00 11.25 8.17
N LEU A 324 16.77 11.40 8.68
CA LEU A 324 15.90 12.49 8.25
C LEU A 324 16.25 13.83 8.90
N GLY A 325 16.69 13.86 10.16
CA GLY A 325 17.10 15.08 10.86
C GLY A 325 18.29 15.78 10.20
N LEU A 326 19.20 15.00 9.59
CA LEU A 326 20.30 15.53 8.79
C LEU A 326 19.86 16.13 7.44
N ALA A 327 18.65 15.82 6.96
CA ALA A 327 18.17 16.30 5.67
C ALA A 327 18.03 17.83 5.62
N PRO A 328 17.27 18.52 6.50
CA PRO A 328 17.18 19.98 6.49
C PRO A 328 18.54 20.66 6.72
N LEU A 329 19.41 20.08 7.56
CA LEU A 329 20.78 20.59 7.77
C LEU A 329 21.61 20.48 6.49
N GLY A 330 21.57 19.35 5.80
CA GLY A 330 22.30 19.16 4.53
C GLY A 330 21.80 20.12 3.44
N ALA A 331 20.49 20.36 3.37
CA ALA A 331 19.91 21.32 2.43
C ALA A 331 20.29 22.77 2.77
N PHE A 332 20.36 23.13 4.05
CA PHE A 332 20.88 24.42 4.50
C PHE A 332 22.34 24.62 4.06
N VAL A 333 23.21 23.64 4.31
CA VAL A 333 24.63 23.69 3.88
C VAL A 333 24.74 23.80 2.36
N ALA A 334 23.85 23.13 1.61
CA ALA A 334 23.84 23.18 0.15
C ALA A 334 23.57 24.58 -0.41
N VAL A 335 22.93 25.45 0.36
CA VAL A 335 22.67 26.84 -0.02
C VAL A 335 23.72 27.78 0.57
N THR A 336 24.04 27.65 1.85
CA THR A 336 24.90 28.61 2.57
C THR A 336 26.39 28.35 2.36
N ASN A 337 26.76 27.13 1.94
CA ASN A 337 28.14 26.66 1.89
C ASN A 337 28.87 26.80 3.25
N SER A 338 28.12 26.75 4.35
CA SER A 338 28.60 27.00 5.72
C SER A 338 28.10 25.94 6.70
N LEU A 339 28.89 25.65 7.73
CA LEU A 339 28.53 24.79 8.87
C LEU A 339 28.04 25.59 10.09
N VAL A 340 27.92 26.91 9.97
CA VAL A 340 27.35 27.76 11.02
C VAL A 340 25.84 27.69 10.93
N PHE A 341 25.24 26.78 11.68
CA PHE A 341 23.79 26.56 11.70
C PHE A 341 23.06 27.61 12.53
N THR A 342 21.95 28.13 12.00
CA THR A 342 21.07 29.02 12.76
C THR A 342 20.17 28.22 13.73
N PRO A 343 19.61 28.86 14.77
CA PRO A 343 18.67 28.19 15.67
C PRO A 343 17.47 27.57 14.93
N GLU A 344 16.97 28.22 13.88
CA GLU A 344 15.79 27.80 13.12
C GLU A 344 16.01 26.46 12.40
N VAL A 345 17.15 26.30 11.71
CA VAL A 345 17.44 25.04 11.00
C VAL A 345 17.73 23.90 11.99
N VAL A 346 18.30 24.21 13.16
CA VAL A 346 18.49 23.23 14.25
C VAL A 346 17.13 22.80 14.81
N LEU A 347 16.20 23.72 15.04
CA LEU A 347 14.83 23.39 15.47
C LEU A 347 14.11 22.54 14.43
N LEU A 348 14.25 22.84 13.14
CA LEU A 348 13.69 22.04 12.04
C LEU A 348 14.30 20.63 12.02
N ALA A 349 15.60 20.49 12.29
CA ALA A 349 16.28 19.20 12.38
C ALA A 349 15.80 18.37 13.58
N ILE A 350 15.63 19.01 14.75
CA ILE A 350 15.09 18.36 15.96
C ILE A 350 13.65 17.91 15.73
N PHE A 351 12.80 18.78 15.17
CA PHE A 351 11.45 18.43 14.75
C PHE A 351 11.49 17.19 13.86
N THR A 352 12.27 17.23 12.78
CA THR A 352 12.33 16.15 11.79
C THR A 352 12.81 14.83 12.41
N PHE A 353 13.84 14.89 13.26
CA PHE A 353 14.39 13.74 13.97
C PHE A 353 13.35 13.09 14.89
N CYS A 354 12.73 13.87 15.76
CA CYS A 354 11.79 13.37 16.77
C CYS A 354 10.50 12.87 16.14
N TRP A 355 9.96 13.61 15.17
CA TRP A 355 8.74 13.26 14.46
C TRP A 355 8.83 11.86 13.83
N ILE A 356 9.82 11.60 12.96
CA ILE A 356 9.88 10.29 12.30
C ILE A 356 10.22 9.18 13.29
N SER A 357 11.04 9.46 14.31
CA SER A 357 11.38 8.47 15.33
C SER A 357 10.15 8.02 16.11
N GLY A 358 9.29 8.96 16.53
CA GLY A 358 8.06 8.63 17.25
C GLY A 358 7.07 7.85 16.37
N PHE A 359 6.92 8.22 15.09
CA PHE A 359 6.07 7.48 14.17
C PHE A 359 6.62 6.08 13.87
N ASP A 360 7.94 5.91 13.77
CA ASP A 360 8.58 4.60 13.59
C ASP A 360 8.38 3.69 14.82
N ILE A 361 8.39 4.24 16.03
CA ILE A 361 8.03 3.50 17.26
C ILE A 361 6.58 3.01 17.19
N ILE A 362 5.63 3.87 16.78
CA ILE A 362 4.22 3.49 16.62
C ILE A 362 4.08 2.40 15.54
N TYR A 363 4.82 2.51 14.44
CA TYR A 363 4.79 1.53 13.36
C TYR A 363 5.25 0.14 13.82
N ALA A 364 6.28 0.09 14.65
CA ALA A 364 6.83 -1.14 15.20
C ALA A 364 5.92 -1.84 16.22
N LEU A 365 4.81 -1.21 16.66
CA LEU A 365 3.80 -1.88 17.49
C LEU A 365 3.18 -3.11 16.81
N MET A 366 3.18 -3.16 15.47
CA MET A 366 2.64 -4.29 14.71
C MET A 366 3.52 -5.54 14.77
N ASP A 367 4.79 -5.40 15.14
CA ASP A 367 5.78 -6.47 15.05
C ASP A 367 6.30 -6.89 16.46
N ILE A 368 5.58 -6.56 17.55
CA ILE A 368 6.05 -6.82 18.94
C ILE A 368 6.40 -8.29 19.17
N ASP A 369 5.47 -9.20 18.86
CA ASP A 369 5.65 -10.62 19.14
C ASP A 369 6.75 -11.21 18.25
N PHE A 370 6.72 -10.86 16.96
CA PHE A 370 7.76 -11.24 16.01
C PHE A 370 9.16 -10.77 16.44
N ASP A 371 9.29 -9.52 16.86
CA ASP A 371 10.55 -8.92 17.29
C ASP A 371 11.09 -9.64 18.53
N ARG A 372 10.23 -9.98 19.48
CA ARG A 372 10.61 -10.73 20.69
C ARG A 372 11.08 -12.14 20.35
N GLU A 373 10.34 -12.87 19.53
CA GLU A 373 10.69 -14.24 19.11
C GLU A 373 12.00 -14.29 18.33
N ASN A 374 12.25 -13.28 17.49
CA ASN A 374 13.44 -13.22 16.63
C ASN A 374 14.60 -12.41 17.25
N LYS A 375 14.50 -12.03 18.53
CA LYS A 375 15.52 -11.27 19.28
C LYS A 375 15.89 -9.94 18.61
N ILE A 376 14.94 -9.31 17.94
CA ILE A 376 15.07 -7.97 17.37
C ILE A 376 14.84 -6.97 18.50
N ARG A 377 15.76 -6.02 18.63
CA ARG A 377 15.73 -5.03 19.70
C ARG A 377 14.98 -3.80 19.16
N SER A 378 13.74 -3.62 19.61
CA SER A 378 12.90 -2.45 19.33
C SER A 378 12.28 -1.92 20.63
N ILE A 379 11.90 -0.65 20.68
CA ILE A 379 11.23 -0.05 21.85
C ILE A 379 9.94 -0.82 22.19
N PRO A 380 9.06 -1.15 21.22
CA PRO A 380 7.88 -1.99 21.47
C PRO A 380 8.21 -3.38 22.02
N ALA A 381 9.24 -4.05 21.53
CA ALA A 381 9.64 -5.35 22.06
C ALA A 381 10.11 -5.24 23.53
N ALA A 382 10.86 -4.18 23.87
CA ALA A 382 11.44 -3.96 25.19
C ALA A 382 10.42 -3.48 26.24
N LEU A 383 9.54 -2.54 25.89
CA LEU A 383 8.64 -1.86 26.84
C LEU A 383 7.16 -2.27 26.69
N GLY A 384 6.84 -3.11 25.71
CA GLY A 384 5.46 -3.44 25.35
C GLY A 384 4.72 -2.26 24.69
N ALA A 385 3.46 -2.49 24.33
CA ALA A 385 2.68 -1.52 23.56
C ALA A 385 2.47 -0.19 24.30
N SER A 386 2.07 -0.22 25.57
CA SER A 386 1.79 1.00 26.35
C SER A 386 3.06 1.82 26.60
N GLY A 387 4.17 1.16 26.96
CA GLY A 387 5.45 1.82 27.18
C GLY A 387 6.00 2.45 25.90
N ALA A 388 5.89 1.75 24.77
CA ALA A 388 6.29 2.29 23.47
C ALA A 388 5.43 3.47 23.03
N GLN A 389 4.11 3.44 23.26
CA GLN A 389 3.23 4.58 22.99
C GLN A 389 3.60 5.79 23.85
N LEU A 390 3.97 5.60 25.12
CA LEU A 390 4.45 6.68 25.98
C LEU A 390 5.75 7.30 25.45
N VAL A 391 6.73 6.48 25.07
CA VAL A 391 8.00 6.98 24.52
C VAL A 391 7.77 7.69 23.18
N ALA A 392 6.90 7.17 22.33
CA ALA A 392 6.49 7.85 21.10
C ALA A 392 5.83 9.20 21.41
N ALA A 393 4.95 9.26 22.42
CA ALA A 393 4.23 10.47 22.81
C ALA A 393 5.17 11.56 23.30
N ILE A 394 6.12 11.21 24.16
CA ILE A 394 7.17 12.14 24.62
C ILE A 394 8.01 12.62 23.44
N THR A 395 8.40 11.71 22.55
CA THR A 395 9.19 12.07 21.36
C THR A 395 8.42 13.01 20.43
N HIS A 396 7.14 12.77 20.18
CA HIS A 396 6.27 13.66 19.40
C HIS A 396 6.02 15.00 20.09
N LEU A 397 5.94 15.03 21.42
CA LEU A 397 5.81 16.28 22.17
C LEU A 397 7.05 17.16 21.99
N VAL A 398 8.25 16.58 22.08
CA VAL A 398 9.52 17.30 21.80
C VAL A 398 9.54 17.79 20.35
N SER A 399 9.11 16.95 19.41
CA SER A 399 8.99 17.33 18.00
C SER A 399 8.09 18.55 17.83
N PHE A 400 6.88 18.50 18.38
CA PHE A 400 5.90 19.57 18.23
C PHE A 400 6.34 20.85 18.96
N ALA A 401 6.97 20.73 20.13
CA ALA A 401 7.55 21.87 20.84
C ALA A 401 8.63 22.57 19.99
N ALA A 402 9.53 21.82 19.34
CA ALA A 402 10.51 22.39 18.42
C ALA A 402 9.85 23.11 17.24
N LEU A 403 8.75 22.56 16.71
CA LEU A 403 7.99 23.19 15.63
C LEU A 403 7.27 24.47 16.08
N VAL A 404 6.74 24.51 17.31
CA VAL A 404 6.14 25.72 17.90
C VAL A 404 7.19 26.82 18.08
N LEU A 405 8.37 26.48 18.63
CA LEU A 405 9.48 27.43 18.75
C LEU A 405 9.95 27.95 17.39
N LEU A 406 9.99 27.08 16.38
CA LEU A 406 10.30 27.46 15.02
C LEU A 406 9.23 28.43 14.46
N TRP A 407 7.95 28.12 14.63
CA TRP A 407 6.86 29.01 14.23
C TRP A 407 6.93 30.38 14.93
N MET A 408 7.32 30.43 16.21
CA MET A 408 7.50 31.71 16.91
C MET A 408 8.63 32.56 16.32
N SER A 409 9.63 31.94 15.69
CA SER A 409 10.77 32.64 15.08
C SER A 409 10.50 33.12 13.65
N VAL A 410 9.83 32.31 12.83
CA VAL A 410 9.66 32.57 11.39
C VAL A 410 8.20 32.68 10.95
N GLY A 411 7.23 32.62 11.86
CA GLY A 411 5.83 32.37 11.50
C GLY A 411 5.00 33.59 11.05
N GLY A 412 3.99 33.29 10.24
CA GLY A 412 2.90 34.17 9.82
C GLY A 412 1.54 33.45 9.87
N THR A 413 0.48 34.09 9.38
CA THR A 413 -0.89 33.56 9.46
C THR A 413 -1.06 32.20 8.78
N PHE A 414 -0.47 32.01 7.59
CA PHE A 414 -0.58 30.74 6.86
C PHE A 414 0.26 29.63 7.49
N SER A 415 1.43 29.95 8.04
CA SER A 415 2.22 28.96 8.78
C SER A 415 1.58 28.55 10.10
N PHE A 416 0.78 29.41 10.72
CA PHE A 416 -0.03 29.01 11.87
C PHE A 416 -1.07 27.93 11.51
N MET A 417 -1.70 28.03 10.33
CA MET A 417 -2.61 26.95 9.88
C MET A 417 -1.85 25.63 9.68
N ALA A 418 -0.65 25.68 9.10
CA ALA A 418 0.20 24.51 8.95
C ALA A 418 0.58 23.89 10.31
N LEU A 419 0.88 24.73 11.31
CA LEU A 419 1.14 24.29 12.67
C LEU A 419 -0.07 23.55 13.28
N LEU A 420 -1.28 24.08 13.10
CA LEU A 420 -2.52 23.43 13.57
C LEU A 420 -2.78 22.08 12.88
N VAL A 421 -2.53 21.99 11.57
CA VAL A 421 -2.62 20.72 10.83
C VAL A 421 -1.61 19.70 11.37
N SER A 422 -0.37 20.12 11.64
CA SER A 422 0.63 19.26 12.26
C SER A 422 0.20 18.81 13.67
N ALA A 423 -0.39 19.69 14.48
CA ALA A 423 -0.90 19.37 15.80
C ALA A 423 -2.01 18.31 15.75
N GLY A 424 -2.97 18.49 14.84
CA GLY A 424 -4.05 17.54 14.60
C GLY A 424 -3.53 16.17 14.15
N ALA A 425 -2.51 16.14 13.29
CA ALA A 425 -1.89 14.90 12.84
C ALA A 425 -1.15 14.17 13.98
N PHE A 426 -0.41 14.89 14.85
CA PHE A 426 0.18 14.28 16.05
C PHE A 426 -0.87 13.72 17.00
N GLY A 427 -1.98 14.43 17.22
CA GLY A 427 -3.10 13.93 18.03
C GLY A 427 -3.75 12.69 17.42
N ALA A 428 -3.99 12.69 16.11
CA ALA A 428 -4.57 11.56 15.39
C ALA A 428 -3.70 10.29 15.46
N ALA A 429 -2.38 10.44 15.61
CA ALA A 429 -1.45 9.32 15.77
C ALA A 429 -1.68 8.49 17.05
N TYR A 430 -2.43 9.01 18.03
CA TYR A 430 -2.74 8.32 19.29
C TYR A 430 -4.20 7.86 19.41
N LEU A 431 -5.03 8.12 18.39
CA LEU A 431 -6.42 7.65 18.39
C LEU A 431 -6.47 6.15 18.15
N GLN A 432 -6.93 5.40 19.16
CA GLN A 432 -6.94 3.94 19.09
C GLN A 432 -7.87 3.37 18.01
N SER A 433 -8.88 4.14 17.59
CA SER A 433 -9.79 3.82 16.50
C SER A 433 -9.12 3.79 15.12
N ILE A 434 -7.98 4.47 14.94
CA ILE A 434 -7.27 4.53 13.66
C ILE A 434 -6.31 3.34 13.57
N PRO A 435 -6.27 2.55 12.48
CA PRO A 435 -5.30 1.45 12.35
C PRO A 435 -3.84 1.92 12.37
N VAL A 436 -2.92 1.12 12.93
CA VAL A 436 -1.49 1.48 13.08
C VAL A 436 -0.82 1.82 11.75
N HIS A 437 -1.15 1.11 10.67
CA HIS A 437 -0.60 1.40 9.34
C HIS A 437 -1.04 2.76 8.78
N VAL A 438 -2.25 3.24 9.16
CA VAL A 438 -2.75 4.58 8.82
C VAL A 438 -2.07 5.65 9.69
N ARG A 439 -1.83 5.35 10.98
CA ARG A 439 -1.06 6.24 11.87
C ARG A 439 0.34 6.50 11.33
N PHE A 440 1.03 5.46 10.86
CA PHE A 440 2.40 5.62 10.37
C PHE A 440 2.50 6.33 9.02
N PHE A 441 1.67 6.04 8.01
CA PHE A 441 1.90 6.60 6.68
C PHE A 441 1.09 7.86 6.38
N PRO A 442 -0.24 7.84 6.18
CA PRO A 442 -0.95 9.07 5.83
C PRO A 442 -0.89 10.12 6.95
N ILE A 443 -0.95 9.75 8.22
CA ILE A 443 -0.92 10.72 9.32
C ILE A 443 0.49 11.29 9.52
N SER A 444 1.54 10.46 9.53
CA SER A 444 2.92 10.98 9.55
C SER A 444 3.19 11.86 8.33
N ALA A 445 2.75 11.43 7.13
CA ALA A 445 2.83 12.21 5.89
C ALA A 445 2.36 13.65 6.08
N ILE A 446 1.14 13.79 6.61
CA ILE A 446 0.52 15.08 6.89
C ILE A 446 1.34 15.87 7.92
N ALA A 447 1.74 15.25 9.03
CA ALA A 447 2.51 15.93 10.08
C ALA A 447 3.85 16.50 9.54
N GLY A 448 4.59 15.74 8.74
CA GLY A 448 5.87 16.19 8.18
C GLY A 448 5.73 17.29 7.14
N ILE A 449 4.78 17.13 6.21
CA ILE A 449 4.52 18.13 5.18
C ILE A 449 4.05 19.44 5.83
N ALA A 450 3.11 19.35 6.78
CA ALA A 450 2.63 20.50 7.53
C ALA A 450 3.76 21.17 8.32
N GLY A 451 4.64 20.39 8.96
CA GLY A 451 5.82 20.92 9.65
C GLY A 451 6.79 21.65 8.73
N ALA A 452 7.04 21.15 7.51
CA ALA A 452 7.83 21.87 6.51
C ALA A 452 7.14 23.17 6.06
N LEU A 453 5.82 23.15 5.89
CA LEU A 453 5.02 24.32 5.51
C LEU A 453 5.03 25.42 6.57
N VAL A 454 5.29 25.11 7.84
CA VAL A 454 5.49 26.15 8.87
C VAL A 454 6.62 27.11 8.50
N VAL A 455 7.68 26.58 7.88
CA VAL A 455 8.83 27.37 7.42
C VAL A 455 8.54 28.03 6.07
N LEU A 456 7.94 27.29 5.14
CA LEU A 456 7.75 27.77 3.76
C LEU A 456 6.64 28.82 3.62
N LEU A 457 5.73 28.91 4.59
CA LEU A 457 4.60 29.86 4.62
C LEU A 457 4.73 30.91 5.73
N GLY A 458 5.85 30.91 6.44
CA GLY A 458 6.21 31.89 7.46
C GLY A 458 7.01 33.01 6.81
#